data_AF-A0A1C6DKE9-F1
#
_entry.id   AF-A0A1C6DKE9-F1
#
_cell.length_a   1.000
_cell.length_b   1.000
_cell.length_c   1.000
_cell.angle_alpha   90.00
_cell.angle_beta   90.00
_cell.angle_gamma   90.00
#
_symmetry.space_group_name_H-M   'P 1'
#
loop_
_entity.id
_entity.type
_entity.pdbx_description
1 polymer ?
#
loop_
_entity_poly.entity_id
_entity_poly.type
_entity_poly.pdbx_seq_one_letter_code
_entity_poly.pdbx_strand_id
1 'polypeptide(L)'
;MSNAINSTKLEALVAENKRCFSKDLASAAEQLYALENHIQGRPGAFAQWLRIAYELNEDFEQRFDKVANEICEAIQDSDQVYGRAIAKYLYNTQTIVLPSELGCAAHYLSCGGNEETLADLAAAGFFGADSTHDELCRVIAYMNAGGSADHAAYAAEHADTDLERNGSMTLS
;
A
#
# COMPACT_ATOMS: atom_id res chain seq x y z
N MET A 1 14.03 -16.00 -30.76
CA MET A 1 14.21 -17.22 -29.95
C MET A 1 14.24 -16.92 -28.45
N SER A 2 14.85 -15.82 -27.98
CA SER A 2 14.90 -15.47 -26.54
C SER A 2 13.53 -15.23 -25.89
N ASN A 3 12.57 -14.60 -26.56
CA ASN A 3 11.22 -14.36 -25.99
C ASN A 3 10.42 -15.63 -25.75
N ALA A 4 10.55 -16.64 -26.62
CA ALA A 4 9.83 -17.91 -26.46
C ALA A 4 10.35 -18.71 -25.25
N ILE A 5 11.69 -18.71 -25.05
CA ILE A 5 12.32 -19.38 -23.90
C ILE A 5 11.91 -18.73 -22.58
N ASN A 6 11.75 -17.40 -22.56
CA ASN A 6 11.30 -16.67 -21.36
C ASN A 6 9.82 -16.94 -21.05
N SER A 7 8.95 -17.01 -22.07
CA SER A 7 7.53 -17.39 -21.90
C SER A 7 7.37 -18.77 -21.29
N THR A 8 8.09 -19.78 -21.81
CA THR A 8 7.99 -21.16 -21.31
C THR A 8 8.49 -21.31 -19.87
N LYS A 9 9.49 -20.52 -19.47
CA LYS A 9 9.97 -20.50 -18.08
C LYS A 9 8.95 -19.87 -17.13
N LEU A 10 8.32 -18.77 -17.55
CA LEU A 10 7.28 -18.11 -16.76
C LEU A 10 6.06 -19.01 -16.59
N GLU A 11 5.61 -19.67 -17.66
CA GLU A 11 4.50 -20.63 -17.62
C GLU A 11 4.77 -21.80 -16.66
N ALA A 12 6.00 -22.35 -16.67
CA ALA A 12 6.39 -23.41 -15.76
C ALA A 12 6.43 -22.95 -14.29
N LEU A 13 6.91 -21.73 -14.04
CA LEU A 13 6.90 -21.11 -12.71
C LEU A 13 5.48 -20.93 -12.19
N VAL A 14 4.61 -20.33 -12.99
CA VAL A 14 3.19 -20.11 -12.66
C VAL A 14 2.48 -21.42 -12.37
N ALA A 15 2.73 -22.47 -13.16
CA ALA A 15 2.16 -23.79 -12.92
C ALA A 15 2.62 -24.40 -11.58
N GLU A 16 3.89 -24.22 -11.23
CA GLU A 16 4.43 -24.69 -9.95
C GLU A 16 3.87 -23.90 -8.76
N ASN A 17 3.75 -22.57 -8.88
CA ASN A 17 3.16 -21.72 -7.85
C ASN A 17 1.69 -22.11 -7.59
N LYS A 18 0.91 -22.35 -8.66
CA LYS A 18 -0.46 -22.86 -8.56
C LYS A 18 -0.53 -24.23 -7.89
N ARG A 19 0.42 -25.13 -8.18
CA ARG A 19 0.51 -26.46 -7.55
C ARG A 19 0.79 -26.37 -6.05
N CYS A 20 1.58 -25.38 -5.62
CA CYS A 20 1.92 -25.14 -4.22
C CYS A 20 0.84 -24.38 -3.44
N PHE A 21 -0.13 -23.75 -4.11
CA PHE A 21 -1.11 -22.84 -3.51
C PHE A 21 -1.77 -23.37 -2.23
N SER A 22 -2.25 -24.61 -2.20
CA SER A 22 -2.91 -25.16 -1.00
C SER A 22 -2.01 -25.22 0.23
N LYS A 23 -0.70 -25.49 0.03
CA LYS A 23 0.29 -25.46 1.11
C LYS A 23 0.60 -24.02 1.52
N ASP A 24 0.76 -23.15 0.53
CA ASP A 24 1.08 -21.74 0.74
C ASP A 24 -0.05 -21.00 1.45
N LEU A 25 -1.31 -21.37 1.19
CA LEU A 25 -2.49 -20.84 1.86
C LEU A 25 -2.46 -21.06 3.37
N ALA A 26 -2.06 -22.26 3.82
CA ALA A 26 -1.93 -22.54 5.25
C ALA A 26 -0.84 -21.68 5.90
N SER A 27 0.31 -21.55 5.23
CA SER A 27 1.44 -20.71 5.67
C SER A 27 1.04 -19.23 5.75
N ALA A 28 0.41 -18.70 4.70
CA ALA A 28 -0.06 -17.33 4.63
C ALA A 28 -1.09 -17.02 5.73
N ALA A 29 -2.01 -17.94 6.01
CA ALA A 29 -3.01 -17.78 7.07
C ALA A 29 -2.34 -17.70 8.44
N GLU A 30 -1.35 -18.55 8.71
CA GLU A 30 -0.58 -18.53 9.95
C GLU A 30 0.21 -17.21 10.11
N GLN A 31 0.88 -16.74 9.06
CA GLN A 31 1.62 -15.47 9.05
C GLN A 31 0.71 -14.27 9.37
N LEU A 32 -0.40 -14.14 8.64
CA LEU A 32 -1.32 -13.00 8.80
C LEU A 32 -2.05 -13.05 10.14
N TYR A 33 -2.36 -14.24 10.66
CA TYR A 33 -2.92 -14.39 12.00
C TYR A 33 -1.89 -14.08 13.10
N ALA A 34 -0.63 -14.49 12.92
CA ALA A 34 0.45 -14.13 13.85
C ALA A 34 0.67 -12.61 13.88
N LEU A 35 0.62 -11.96 12.71
CA LEU A 35 0.66 -10.50 12.59
C LEU A 35 -0.49 -9.84 13.35
N GLU A 36 -1.74 -10.27 13.13
CA GLU A 36 -2.92 -9.73 13.84
C GLU A 36 -2.71 -9.73 15.35
N ASN A 37 -2.20 -10.84 15.90
CA ASN A 37 -1.91 -10.96 17.32
C ASN A 37 -0.76 -10.05 17.77
N HIS A 38 0.30 -9.95 16.97
CA HIS A 38 1.48 -9.14 17.27
C HIS A 38 1.15 -7.64 17.39
N ILE A 39 0.45 -7.10 16.39
CA ILE A 39 0.06 -5.68 16.36
C ILE A 39 -1.26 -5.41 17.10
N GLN A 40 -1.88 -6.43 17.70
CA GLN A 40 -3.20 -6.35 18.35
C GLN A 40 -4.28 -5.80 17.41
N GLY A 41 -4.29 -6.30 16.17
CA GLY A 41 -5.27 -5.97 15.14
C GLY A 41 -6.70 -6.33 15.54
N ARG A 42 -7.67 -5.90 14.72
CA ARG A 42 -9.08 -6.23 14.88
C ARG A 42 -9.24 -7.74 14.67
N PRO A 43 -9.82 -8.48 15.64
CA PRO A 43 -9.99 -9.92 15.52
C PRO A 43 -10.67 -10.32 14.20
N GLY A 44 -10.02 -11.20 13.45
CA GLY A 44 -10.53 -11.72 12.17
C GLY A 44 -10.21 -10.87 10.94
N ALA A 45 -9.54 -9.73 11.08
CA ALA A 45 -9.07 -8.93 9.94
C ALA A 45 -8.06 -9.69 9.06
N PHE A 46 -7.32 -10.67 9.63
CA PHE A 46 -6.42 -11.55 8.88
C PHE A 46 -7.12 -12.28 7.74
N ALA A 47 -8.41 -12.62 7.88
CA ALA A 47 -9.17 -13.30 6.84
C ALA A 47 -9.41 -12.39 5.62
N GLN A 48 -9.59 -11.09 5.86
CA GLN A 48 -9.69 -10.11 4.77
C GLN A 48 -8.31 -9.86 4.13
N TRP A 49 -7.23 -9.85 4.91
CA TRP A 49 -5.88 -9.81 4.34
C TRP A 49 -5.54 -11.05 3.50
N LEU A 50 -6.02 -12.23 3.87
CA LEU A 50 -5.89 -13.44 3.04
C LEU A 50 -6.58 -13.28 1.68
N ARG A 51 -7.76 -12.67 1.67
CA ARG A 51 -8.49 -12.36 0.43
C ARG A 51 -7.73 -11.33 -0.40
N ILE A 52 -7.24 -10.26 0.22
CA ILE A 52 -6.43 -9.23 -0.44
C ILE A 52 -5.17 -9.86 -1.05
N ALA A 53 -4.43 -10.66 -0.29
CA ALA A 53 -3.26 -11.37 -0.80
C ALA A 53 -3.59 -12.24 -2.01
N TYR A 54 -4.80 -12.82 -2.08
CA TYR A 54 -5.23 -13.62 -3.22
C TYR A 54 -5.52 -12.76 -4.44
N GLU A 55 -6.14 -11.59 -4.24
CA GLU A 55 -6.39 -10.61 -5.29
C GLU A 55 -5.06 -10.02 -5.83
N LEU A 56 -4.08 -9.76 -4.96
CA LEU A 56 -2.74 -9.31 -5.37
C LEU A 56 -1.93 -10.39 -6.09
N ASN A 57 -2.21 -11.67 -5.82
CA ASN A 57 -1.51 -12.81 -6.42
C ASN A 57 -2.31 -13.43 -7.58
N GLU A 58 -3.05 -12.62 -8.36
CA GLU A 58 -3.97 -13.14 -9.39
C GLU A 58 -3.27 -13.87 -10.55
N ASP A 59 -2.04 -13.48 -10.87
CA ASP A 59 -1.24 -14.04 -11.97
C ASP A 59 -0.43 -15.29 -11.57
N PHE A 60 -0.24 -15.50 -10.26
CA PHE A 60 0.64 -16.52 -9.67
C PHE A 60 2.09 -16.44 -10.17
N GLU A 61 2.58 -15.26 -10.55
CA GLU A 61 3.99 -15.06 -10.86
C GLU A 61 4.87 -15.20 -9.61
N GLN A 62 4.29 -14.92 -8.44
CA GLN A 62 4.88 -15.19 -7.14
C GLN A 62 4.17 -16.35 -6.40
N ARG A 63 4.84 -16.90 -5.38
CA ARG A 63 4.19 -17.81 -4.43
C ARG A 63 3.27 -17.05 -3.50
N PHE A 64 2.13 -17.65 -3.18
CA PHE A 64 1.11 -17.01 -2.36
C PHE A 64 1.59 -16.68 -0.94
N ASP A 65 2.44 -17.52 -0.34
CA ASP A 65 3.02 -17.26 0.98
C ASP A 65 4.06 -16.13 0.97
N LYS A 66 4.59 -15.76 -0.20
CA LYS A 66 5.48 -14.62 -0.36
C LYS A 66 4.71 -13.30 -0.39
N VAL A 67 3.59 -13.24 -1.12
CA VAL A 67 2.70 -12.06 -1.10
C VAL A 67 2.20 -11.78 0.32
N ALA A 68 1.79 -12.82 1.06
CA ALA A 68 1.38 -12.66 2.46
C ALA A 68 2.53 -12.18 3.36
N ASN A 69 3.74 -12.67 3.13
CA ASN A 69 4.92 -12.25 3.88
C ASN A 69 5.28 -10.78 3.60
N GLU A 70 5.20 -10.31 2.35
CA GLU A 70 5.46 -8.91 2.00
C GLU A 70 4.48 -7.95 2.67
N ILE A 71 3.19 -8.31 2.73
CA ILE A 71 2.19 -7.58 3.53
C ILE A 71 2.61 -7.54 5.00
N CYS A 72 3.04 -8.68 5.56
CA CYS A 72 3.43 -8.76 6.96
C CYS A 72 4.64 -7.90 7.28
N GLU A 73 5.68 -7.97 6.45
CA GLU A 73 6.90 -7.17 6.59
C GLU A 73 6.57 -5.68 6.53
N ALA A 74 5.79 -5.22 5.56
CA ALA A 74 5.44 -3.81 5.43
C ALA A 74 4.67 -3.25 6.66
N ILE A 75 3.74 -4.03 7.23
CA ILE A 75 3.03 -3.65 8.46
C ILE A 75 3.95 -3.69 9.69
N GLN A 76 4.83 -4.69 9.78
CA GLN A 76 5.78 -4.81 10.90
C GLN A 76 6.81 -3.68 10.88
N ASP A 77 7.32 -3.32 9.71
CA ASP A 77 8.22 -2.18 9.54
C ASP A 77 7.51 -0.89 9.94
N SER A 78 6.23 -0.74 9.58
CA SER A 78 5.41 0.38 10.03
C SER A 78 5.22 0.41 11.56
N ASP A 79 5.05 -0.74 12.22
CA ASP A 79 4.96 -0.83 13.70
C ASP A 79 6.28 -0.41 14.36
N GLN A 80 7.41 -0.82 13.78
CA GLN A 80 8.74 -0.52 14.31
C GLN A 80 9.15 0.95 14.11
N VAL A 81 8.85 1.53 12.95
CA VAL A 81 9.32 2.88 12.57
C VAL A 81 8.35 3.97 13.02
N TYR A 82 7.05 3.79 12.76
CA TYR A 82 6.02 4.82 12.97
C TYR A 82 5.13 4.52 14.18
N GLY A 83 5.21 3.31 14.72
CA GLY A 83 4.54 2.90 15.94
C GLY A 83 3.22 2.17 15.73
N ARG A 84 2.85 1.41 16.77
CA ARG A 84 1.73 0.46 16.74
C ARG A 84 0.38 1.04 16.36
N ALA A 85 0.09 2.28 16.74
CA ALA A 85 -1.20 2.89 16.44
C ALA A 85 -1.42 2.99 14.92
N ILE A 86 -0.40 3.41 14.18
CA ILE A 86 -0.43 3.56 12.72
C ILE A 86 -0.48 2.20 12.04
N ALA A 87 0.40 1.27 12.43
CA ALA A 87 0.40 -0.10 11.88
C ALA A 87 -0.94 -0.79 12.09
N LYS A 88 -1.52 -0.66 13.29
CA LYS A 88 -2.84 -1.21 13.61
C LYS A 88 -3.96 -0.53 12.82
N TYR A 89 -3.88 0.78 12.60
CA TYR A 89 -4.84 1.48 11.75
C TYR A 89 -4.82 0.91 10.34
N LEU A 90 -3.66 0.91 9.68
CA LEU A 90 -3.50 0.42 8.30
C LEU A 90 -3.94 -1.04 8.16
N TYR A 91 -3.55 -1.89 9.12
CA TYR A 91 -3.96 -3.29 9.14
C TYR A 91 -5.47 -3.48 9.26
N ASN A 92 -6.16 -2.64 10.03
CA ASN A 92 -7.59 -2.82 10.31
C ASN A 92 -8.50 -2.23 9.24
N THR A 93 -8.10 -1.08 8.68
CA THR A 93 -8.89 -0.38 7.68
C THR A 93 -8.71 -0.98 6.30
N GLN A 94 -7.51 -1.51 6.01
CA GLN A 94 -7.18 -2.08 4.70
C GLN A 94 -7.45 -1.07 3.56
N THR A 95 -7.33 0.23 3.87
CA THR A 95 -7.47 1.30 2.87
C THR A 95 -6.29 1.26 1.88
N ILE A 96 -5.10 0.95 2.39
CA ILE A 96 -3.89 0.73 1.61
C ILE A 96 -3.59 -0.76 1.69
N VAL A 97 -3.49 -1.41 0.54
CA VAL A 97 -3.36 -2.88 0.45
C VAL A 97 -2.08 -3.34 -0.21
N LEU A 98 -1.44 -2.48 -1.00
CA LEU A 98 -0.19 -2.81 -1.67
C LEU A 98 0.98 -2.74 -0.67
N PRO A 99 1.78 -3.81 -0.51
CA PRO A 99 2.95 -3.80 0.36
C PRO A 99 3.91 -2.66 0.09
N SER A 100 4.12 -2.33 -1.19
CA SER A 100 4.97 -1.22 -1.64
C SER A 100 4.48 0.16 -1.21
N GLU A 101 3.18 0.32 -0.93
CA GLU A 101 2.58 1.61 -0.57
C GLU A 101 2.41 1.79 0.94
N LEU A 102 2.35 0.69 1.70
CA LEU A 102 2.08 0.70 3.13
C LEU A 102 3.11 1.53 3.92
N GLY A 103 4.39 1.46 3.56
CA GLY A 103 5.45 2.24 4.22
C GLY A 103 5.29 3.75 4.04
N CYS A 104 5.00 4.19 2.81
CA CYS A 104 4.78 5.60 2.50
C CYS A 104 3.49 6.13 3.15
N ALA A 105 2.41 5.33 3.14
CA ALA A 105 1.17 5.67 3.84
C ALA A 105 1.35 5.77 5.36
N ALA A 106 2.15 4.89 5.97
CA ALA A 106 2.48 4.97 7.39
C ALA A 106 3.28 6.24 7.71
N HIS A 107 4.24 6.60 6.86
CA HIS A 107 4.99 7.85 6.98
C HIS A 107 4.06 9.07 6.89
N TYR A 108 3.15 9.09 5.91
CA TYR A 108 2.15 10.14 5.76
C TYR A 108 1.30 10.35 7.02
N LEU A 109 0.78 9.27 7.60
CA LEU A 109 0.03 9.32 8.86
C LEU A 109 0.90 9.81 10.02
N SER A 110 2.16 9.37 10.10
CA SER A 110 3.09 9.80 11.15
C SER A 110 3.41 11.30 11.12
N CYS A 111 3.34 11.91 9.92
CA CYS A 111 3.49 13.35 9.71
C CYS A 111 2.21 14.15 10.02
N GLY A 112 1.12 13.50 10.44
CA GLY A 112 -0.16 14.15 10.72
C GLY A 112 -1.09 14.24 9.50
N GLY A 113 -0.86 13.41 8.48
CA GLY A 113 -1.78 13.27 7.36
C GLY A 113 -3.15 12.75 7.76
N ASN A 114 -4.19 13.15 7.03
CA ASN A 114 -5.56 12.77 7.33
C ASN A 114 -5.84 11.34 6.86
N GLU A 115 -6.41 10.52 7.74
CA GLU A 115 -6.87 9.17 7.45
C GLU A 115 -7.89 9.11 6.29
N GLU A 116 -8.74 10.13 6.17
CA GLU A 116 -9.81 10.20 5.16
C GLU A 116 -9.29 10.39 3.73
N THR A 117 -8.08 10.93 3.55
CA THR A 117 -7.49 11.20 2.23
C THR A 117 -6.69 10.02 1.68
N LEU A 118 -6.41 9.00 2.50
CA LEU A 118 -5.56 7.87 2.11
C LEU A 118 -6.06 7.14 0.87
N ALA A 119 -7.37 6.88 0.78
CA ALA A 119 -7.94 6.14 -0.34
C ALA A 119 -7.77 6.90 -1.65
N ASP A 120 -8.04 8.20 -1.64
CA ASP A 120 -7.93 9.05 -2.82
C ASP A 120 -6.45 9.22 -3.24
N LEU A 121 -5.54 9.37 -2.27
CA LEU A 121 -4.10 9.44 -2.53
C LEU A 121 -3.55 8.14 -3.12
N ALA A 122 -4.01 6.98 -2.62
CA ALA A 122 -3.64 5.68 -3.17
C ALA A 122 -4.18 5.49 -4.59
N ALA A 123 -5.44 5.87 -4.82
CA ALA A 123 -6.06 5.81 -6.15
C ALA A 123 -5.34 6.71 -7.17
N ALA A 124 -4.80 7.85 -6.72
CA ALA A 124 -3.95 8.74 -7.51
C ALA A 124 -2.50 8.23 -7.67
N GLY A 125 -2.14 7.10 -7.05
CA GLY A 125 -0.81 6.49 -7.12
C GLY A 125 0.27 7.20 -6.30
N PHE A 126 -0.12 8.09 -5.37
CA PHE A 126 0.83 8.91 -4.61
C PHE A 126 1.80 8.08 -3.76
N PHE A 127 1.31 6.98 -3.16
CA PHE A 127 2.12 6.12 -2.30
C PHE A 127 3.02 5.13 -3.05
N GLY A 128 2.99 5.12 -4.39
CA GLY A 128 3.79 4.20 -5.20
C GLY A 128 5.30 4.43 -5.14
N ALA A 129 5.74 5.54 -4.54
CA ALA A 129 7.15 5.84 -4.31
C ALA A 129 7.38 6.33 -2.87
N ASP A 130 8.58 6.08 -2.36
CA ASP A 130 9.01 6.64 -1.08
C ASP A 130 9.03 8.16 -1.15
N SER A 131 8.34 8.79 -0.19
CA SER A 131 8.34 10.24 -0.02
C SER A 131 9.14 10.65 1.22
N THR A 132 9.91 11.72 1.07
CA THR A 132 10.62 12.37 2.17
C THR A 132 9.65 13.08 3.12
N HIS A 133 10.11 13.37 4.33
CA HIS A 133 9.31 14.10 5.32
C HIS A 133 8.80 15.45 4.80
N ASP A 134 9.64 16.21 4.08
CA ASP A 134 9.29 17.53 3.56
C ASP A 134 8.25 17.44 2.42
N GLU A 135 8.36 16.44 1.56
CA GLU A 135 7.36 16.15 0.52
C GLU A 135 6.00 15.82 1.13
N LEU A 136 5.98 14.96 2.14
CA LEU A 136 4.75 14.61 2.86
C LEU A 136 4.15 15.83 3.57
N CYS A 137 4.96 16.67 4.21
CA CYS A 137 4.47 17.90 4.82
C CYS A 137 3.78 18.82 3.80
N ARG A 138 4.32 18.94 2.59
CA ARG A 138 3.70 19.72 1.51
C ARG A 138 2.39 19.10 1.04
N VAL A 139 2.35 17.80 0.84
CA VAL A 139 1.12 17.09 0.45
C VAL A 139 0.04 17.23 1.53
N ILE A 140 0.40 17.11 2.80
CA ILE A 140 -0.54 17.29 3.91
C ILE A 140 -1.11 18.71 3.91
N ALA A 141 -0.27 19.75 3.77
CA ALA A 141 -0.74 21.13 3.68
C ALA A 141 -1.67 21.34 2.49
N TYR A 142 -1.32 20.78 1.33
CA TYR A 142 -2.12 20.84 0.11
C TYR A 142 -3.49 20.18 0.27
N MET A 143 -3.54 18.95 0.81
CA MET A 143 -4.80 18.24 1.04
C MET A 143 -5.68 18.97 2.07
N ASN A 144 -5.07 19.53 3.13
CA ASN A 144 -5.78 20.32 4.13
C ASN A 144 -6.37 21.63 3.57
N ALA A 145 -5.80 22.16 2.49
CA ALA A 145 -6.33 23.32 1.77
C ALA A 145 -7.47 22.97 0.80
N GLY A 146 -7.90 21.70 0.74
CA GLY A 146 -8.92 21.21 -0.20
C GLY A 146 -8.34 20.82 -1.57
N GLY A 147 -7.03 20.54 -1.63
CA GLY A 147 -6.37 20.02 -2.81
C GLY A 147 -6.93 18.67 -3.29
N SER A 148 -6.80 18.39 -4.59
CA SER A 148 -7.19 17.12 -5.20
C SER A 148 -6.03 16.12 -5.16
N ALA A 149 -6.30 14.89 -4.73
CA ALA A 149 -5.31 13.82 -4.68
C ALA A 149 -4.57 13.59 -6.02
N ASP A 150 -5.23 13.83 -7.15
CA ASP A 150 -4.64 13.72 -8.51
C ASP A 150 -3.40 14.61 -8.71
N HIS A 151 -3.25 15.67 -7.91
CA HIS A 151 -2.13 16.61 -7.98
C HIS A 151 -1.18 16.50 -6.77
N ALA A 152 -1.33 15.48 -5.93
CA ALA A 152 -0.52 15.31 -4.73
C ALA A 152 0.98 15.15 -5.05
N ALA A 153 1.34 14.39 -6.09
CA ALA A 153 2.73 14.25 -6.51
C ALA A 153 3.34 15.59 -6.96
N TYR A 154 2.58 16.40 -7.69
CA TYR A 154 3.01 17.74 -8.09
C TYR A 154 3.24 18.65 -6.86
N ALA A 155 2.32 18.62 -5.90
CA ALA A 155 2.43 19.36 -4.65
C ALA A 155 3.61 18.89 -3.78
N ALA A 156 3.93 17.59 -3.83
CA ALA A 156 5.11 17.04 -3.17
C ALA A 156 6.40 17.63 -3.72
N GLU A 157 6.52 17.80 -5.03
CA GLU A 157 7.75 18.30 -5.67
C GLU A 157 7.90 19.83 -5.61
N HIS A 158 6.78 20.57 -5.56
CA HIS A 158 6.78 22.03 -5.70
C HIS A 158 6.41 22.71 -4.39
N ALA A 159 7.40 23.31 -3.74
CA ALA A 159 7.19 24.15 -2.57
C ALA A 159 6.47 25.44 -3.00
N ASP A 160 5.21 25.57 -2.59
CA ASP A 160 4.50 26.83 -2.41
C ASP A 160 4.69 27.86 -3.55
N THR A 161 4.36 27.47 -4.78
CA THR A 161 4.12 28.43 -5.88
C THR A 161 2.98 27.92 -6.76
N ASP A 162 1.90 28.71 -6.85
CA ASP A 162 0.86 28.69 -7.90
C ASP A 162 -0.39 27.80 -7.78
N LEU A 163 -0.68 27.12 -6.65
CA LEU A 163 -1.98 26.43 -6.51
C LEU A 163 -3.16 27.34 -6.12
N GLU A 164 -2.92 28.57 -5.67
CA GLU A 164 -3.99 29.56 -5.43
C GLU A 164 -4.61 30.15 -6.72
N ARG A 165 -4.12 29.80 -7.92
CA ARG A 165 -4.46 30.56 -9.14
C ARG A 165 -5.50 29.94 -10.08
N ASN A 166 -5.99 28.72 -9.83
CA ASN A 166 -6.99 28.06 -10.70
C ASN A 166 -8.42 28.04 -10.12
N GLY A 167 -8.71 28.85 -9.10
CA GLY A 167 -10.07 29.05 -8.57
C GLY A 167 -10.94 30.05 -9.33
N SER A 168 -10.46 30.67 -10.42
CA SER A 168 -11.23 31.70 -11.14
C SER A 168 -11.05 31.60 -12.66
N MET A 169 -11.62 30.56 -13.26
CA MET A 169 -12.11 30.66 -14.65
C MET A 169 -13.57 31.12 -14.62
N THR A 170 -13.76 32.42 -14.49
CA THR A 170 -15.04 33.05 -14.84
C THR A 170 -15.21 32.95 -16.34
N LEU A 171 -16.21 32.18 -16.77
CA LEU A 171 -16.75 32.23 -18.13
C LEU A 171 -17.24 33.66 -18.39
N SER A 172 -16.62 34.33 -19.35
CA SER A 172 -17.18 35.50 -20.06
C SER A 172 -17.35 35.12 -21.52
#